data_AF-A0A818FZH5-F1
#
_entry.id   AF-A0A818FZH5-F1
#
_cell.length_a   1.000
_cell.length_b   1.000
_cell.length_c   1.000
_cell.angle_alpha   90.00
_cell.angle_beta   90.00
_cell.angle_gamma   90.00
#
_symmetry.space_group_name_H-M   'P 1'
#
loop_
_entity.id
_entity.type
_entity.pdbx_description
1 polymer ?
#
loop_
_entity_poly.entity_id
_entity_poly.type
_entity_poly.pdbx_seq_one_letter_code
_entity_poly.pdbx_strand_id
1 'polypeptide(L)'
;MDSILKTFASALELLFTSVLAWILFSIPISSNTFLAIIVVFIAMYLYSTNPVVNLPKTSEQGELITTEIIKPNSNVILANTNEYKRL
;
A
#
# COMPACT_ATOMS: atom_id res chain seq x y z
N MET A 1 -2.29 -4.72 9.00
CA MET A 1 -1.23 -3.74 9.31
C MET A 1 -0.47 -3.52 8.02
N ASP A 2 -0.63 -2.35 7.42
CA ASP A 2 -0.02 -2.04 6.13
C ASP A 2 1.51 -2.16 6.21
N SER A 3 2.11 -2.78 5.19
CA SER A 3 3.55 -3.03 5.11
C SER A 3 4.38 -1.73 5.22
N ILE A 4 3.79 -0.59 4.85
CA ILE A 4 4.40 0.75 4.94
C ILE A 4 4.64 1.20 6.39
N LEU A 5 3.75 0.84 7.32
CA LEU A 5 3.89 1.24 8.72
C LEU A 5 4.95 0.37 9.40
N LYS A 6 5.10 -0.88 8.94
CA LYS A 6 6.14 -1.81 9.40
C LYS A 6 7.54 -1.37 8.94
N THR A 7 7.69 -0.87 7.72
CA THR A 7 8.98 -0.32 7.25
C THR A 7 9.34 0.96 7.99
N PHE A 8 8.36 1.83 8.29
CA PHE A 8 8.55 3.01 9.12
C PHE A 8 9.04 2.69 10.53
N ALA A 9 8.38 1.71 11.18
CA ALA A 9 8.75 1.29 12.53
C ALA A 9 10.19 0.78 12.60
N SER A 10 10.62 -0.02 11.62
CA SER A 10 11.99 -0.56 11.58
C SER A 10 13.04 0.52 11.33
N ALA A 11 12.75 1.51 10.48
CA ALA A 11 13.66 2.65 10.27
C ALA A 11 13.82 3.51 11.53
N LEU A 12 12.73 3.73 12.27
CA LEU A 12 12.74 4.48 13.53
C LEU A 12 13.52 3.74 14.62
N GLU A 13 13.41 2.41 14.68
CA GLU A 13 14.18 1.57 15.61
C GLU A 13 15.70 1.68 15.39
N LEU A 14 16.14 1.68 14.13
CA LEU A 14 17.55 1.86 13.75
C LEU A 14 18.08 3.25 14.14
N LEU A 15 17.28 4.29 13.95
CA LEU A 15 17.61 5.64 14.40
C LEU A 15 17.73 5.72 15.92
N PHE A 16 16.75 5.18 16.64
CA PHE A 16 16.74 5.19 18.10
C PHE A 16 17.94 4.43 18.66
N THR A 17 18.28 3.29 18.07
CA THR A 17 19.47 2.51 18.41
C THR A 17 20.76 3.31 18.19
N SER A 18 20.89 4.02 17.06
CA SER A 18 22.08 4.86 16.79
C SER A 18 22.22 6.01 17.78
N VAL A 19 21.12 6.66 18.16
CA VAL A 19 21.12 7.75 19.16
C VAL A 19 21.43 7.22 20.56
N LEU A 20 20.84 6.09 20.95
CA LEU A 20 21.14 5.42 22.22
C LEU A 20 22.60 4.97 22.29
N ALA A 21 23.15 4.41 21.23
CA ALA A 21 24.54 3.97 21.19
C ALA A 21 25.52 5.13 21.40
N TRP A 22 25.20 6.31 20.84
CA TRP A 22 25.98 7.51 21.09
C TRP A 22 25.93 7.97 22.55
N ILE A 23 24.75 7.94 23.16
CA ILE A 23 24.54 8.37 24.55
C ILE A 23 25.15 7.38 25.56
N LEU A 24 25.01 6.07 25.34
CA LEU A 24 25.44 5.03 26.29
C LEU A 24 26.92 4.70 26.20
N PHE A 25 27.48 4.62 25.00
CA PHE A 25 28.85 4.16 24.81
C PHE A 25 29.82 5.29 24.40
N SER A 26 29.32 6.51 24.18
CA SER A 26 30.10 7.67 23.70
C SER A 26 31.01 7.32 22.51
N ILE A 27 30.58 6.36 21.69
CA ILE A 27 31.35 5.88 20.52
C ILE A 27 31.36 7.03 19.50
N PRO A 28 32.55 7.42 18.99
CA PRO A 28 32.65 8.51 18.03
C PRO A 28 31.85 8.15 16.78
N ILE A 29 30.75 8.89 16.57
CA ILE A 29 29.92 8.74 15.39
C ILE A 29 30.72 9.26 14.18
N SER A 30 30.84 8.43 13.14
CA SER A 30 31.41 8.85 11.86
C SER A 30 30.48 9.83 11.12
N SER A 31 31.03 10.75 10.33
CA SER A 31 30.24 11.71 9.54
C SER A 31 29.16 11.05 8.66
N ASN A 32 29.37 9.79 8.26
CA ASN A 32 28.41 9.02 7.47
C ASN A 32 27.10 8.76 8.22
N THR A 33 27.17 8.48 9.52
CA THR A 33 25.98 8.23 10.36
C THR A 33 25.19 9.51 10.58
N PHE A 34 25.87 10.66 10.72
CA PHE A 34 25.20 11.95 10.79
C PHE A 34 24.39 12.23 9.52
N LEU A 35 25.00 11.97 8.35
CA LEU A 35 24.32 12.11 7.06
C LEU A 35 23.14 11.12 6.92
N ALA A 36 23.30 9.89 7.40
CA ALA A 36 22.22 8.89 7.40
C ALA A 36 21.02 9.34 8.25
N ILE A 37 21.26 9.90 9.45
CA ILE A 37 20.20 10.43 10.31
C ILE A 37 19.42 11.53 9.57
N ILE A 38 20.11 12.46 8.91
CA ILE A 38 19.49 13.53 8.13
C ILE A 38 18.56 12.96 7.03
N VAL A 39 19.05 11.98 6.25
CA VAL A 39 18.26 11.38 5.17
C VAL A 39 17.00 10.69 5.70
N VAL A 40 17.10 9.94 6.80
CA VAL A 40 15.93 9.27 7.39
C VAL A 40 14.94 10.29 7.96
N PHE A 41 15.42 11.38 8.58
CA PHE A 41 14.56 12.49 9.02
C PHE A 41 13.80 13.13 7.85
N ILE A 42 14.47 13.36 6.72
CA ILE A 42 13.85 13.90 5.50
C ILE A 42 12.77 12.94 4.98
N ALA A 43 13.06 11.64 4.91
CA ALA A 43 12.11 10.63 4.47
C ALA A 43 10.88 10.56 5.39
N MET A 44 11.10 10.64 6.70
CA MET A 44 10.03 10.65 7.70
C MET A 44 9.16 11.91 7.59
N TYR A 45 9.77 13.07 7.41
CA TYR A 45 9.06 14.33 7.22
C TYR A 45 8.20 14.31 5.95
N LEU A 46 8.76 13.84 4.83
CA LEU A 46 8.07 13.79 3.55
C LEU A 46 6.88 12.82 3.58
N TYR A 47 7.04 11.67 4.23
CA TYR A 47 5.95 10.73 4.44
C TYR A 47 4.87 11.26 5.38
N SER A 48 5.26 11.96 6.45
CA SER A 48 4.30 12.54 7.40
C SER A 48 3.45 13.67 6.79
N THR A 49 3.99 14.38 5.80
CA THR A 49 3.30 15.49 5.11
C THR A 49 2.41 15.01 3.97
N ASN A 50 2.74 13.89 3.32
CA ASN A 50 1.93 13.27 2.29
C ASN A 50 1.74 11.77 2.62
N PRO A 51 0.84 11.44 3.56
CA PRO A 51 0.57 10.05 3.90
C PRO A 51 0.09 9.32 2.64
N VAL A 52 0.65 8.13 2.37
CA VAL A 52 0.25 7.32 1.20
C VAL A 52 -1.19 6.87 1.40
N VAL A 53 -2.12 7.67 0.86
CA VAL A 53 -3.52 7.29 0.75
C VAL A 53 -3.59 6.17 -0.26
N ASN A 54 -3.51 4.93 0.24
CA ASN A 54 -3.93 3.78 -0.52
C ASN A 54 -5.47 3.84 -0.56
N LEU A 55 -6.02 4.79 -1.33
CA LEU A 55 -7.40 4.68 -1.77
C LEU A 55 -7.46 3.30 -2.42
N PRO A 56 -8.39 2.42 -1.99
CA PRO A 56 -8.61 1.19 -2.72
C PRO A 56 -8.83 1.62 -4.16
N LYS A 57 -7.89 1.26 -5.04
CA LYS A 57 -8.22 1.19 -6.44
C LYS A 57 -9.37 0.21 -6.47
N THR A 58 -10.60 0.72 -6.62
CA THR A 58 -11.69 -0.10 -7.11
C THR A 58 -11.09 -0.91 -8.24
N SER A 59 -11.03 -2.21 -8.02
CA SER A 59 -10.47 -3.18 -8.91
C SER A 59 -11.20 -3.07 -10.23
N GLU A 60 -10.71 -2.28 -11.17
CA GLU A 60 -11.16 -2.36 -12.57
C GLU A 60 -10.34 -3.38 -13.37
N GLN A 61 -9.37 -4.06 -12.76
CA GLN A 61 -8.76 -5.25 -13.37
C GLN A 61 -8.43 -6.30 -12.32
N GLY A 62 -9.45 -7.11 -12.03
CA GLY A 62 -9.35 -8.32 -11.22
C GLY A 62 -10.63 -9.13 -11.20
N GLU A 63 -11.52 -8.99 -12.20
CA GLU A 63 -12.67 -9.87 -12.40
C GLU A 63 -12.49 -10.71 -13.66
N LEU A 64 -11.38 -11.44 -13.71
CA LEU A 64 -11.19 -12.58 -14.63
C LEU A 64 -11.20 -13.88 -13.80
N ILE A 65 -12.14 -13.99 -12.87
CA ILE A 65 -12.71 -15.23 -12.36
C ILE A 65 -14.01 -14.86 -11.62
N THR A 66 -15.15 -15.02 -12.29
CA THR A 66 -16.55 -14.94 -11.80
C THR A 66 -17.43 -13.72 -12.19
N THR A 67 -17.45 -13.28 -13.46
CA THR A 67 -18.66 -12.61 -14.03
C THR A 67 -19.19 -13.15 -15.35
N GLU A 68 -18.49 -14.05 -16.04
CA GLU A 68 -19.09 -14.69 -17.22
C GLU A 68 -20.22 -15.68 -16.91
N ILE A 69 -20.55 -15.91 -15.62
CA ILE A 69 -21.67 -16.78 -15.23
C ILE A 69 -22.91 -16.00 -14.77
N ILE A 70 -22.82 -14.71 -14.39
CA ILE A 70 -23.99 -13.98 -13.83
C ILE A 70 -23.99 -12.49 -14.20
N LYS A 71 -24.05 -12.19 -15.49
CA LYS A 71 -24.81 -11.03 -15.96
C LYS A 71 -25.69 -11.50 -17.10
N PRO A 72 -27.00 -11.75 -16.87
CA PRO A 72 -27.88 -12.19 -17.94
C PRO A 72 -27.88 -11.12 -19.02
N ASN A 73 -27.29 -11.48 -20.16
CA ASN A 73 -27.33 -10.72 -21.38
C ASN A 73 -28.82 -10.50 -21.72
N SER A 74 -29.28 -9.24 -21.65
CA SER A 74 -30.67 -8.85 -21.91
C SER A 74 -31.15 -9.27 -23.31
N ASN A 75 -30.24 -9.45 -24.24
CA ASN A 75 -30.50 -9.88 -25.61
C ASN A 75 -30.83 -11.39 -25.68
N VAL A 76 -30.34 -12.21 -24.74
CA VAL A 76 -30.63 -13.65 -24.65
C VAL A 76 -32.01 -13.90 -24.02
N ILE A 77 -32.40 -13.10 -23.02
CA ILE A 77 -33.74 -13.17 -22.41
C ILE A 77 -34.82 -12.75 -23.43
N LEU A 78 -34.52 -11.77 -24.29
CA LEU A 78 -35.42 -11.37 -25.37
C LEU A 78 -35.46 -12.37 -26.53
N ALA A 79 -34.39 -13.10 -26.83
CA ALA A 79 -34.44 -14.17 -27.83
C ALA A 79 -35.32 -15.34 -27.37
N ASN A 80 -35.22 -15.71 -26.09
CA ASN A 80 -35.96 -16.83 -25.51
C ASN A 80 -37.44 -16.48 -25.22
N THR A 81 -37.79 -15.23 -24.87
CA THR A 81 -39.19 -14.85 -24.67
C THR A 81 -40.05 -14.87 -25.95
N ASN A 82 -39.43 -14.73 -27.12
CA ASN A 82 -40.14 -14.75 -28.40
C ASN A 82 -40.50 -16.18 -28.86
N GLU A 83 -39.79 -17.19 -28.35
CA GLU A 83 -40.08 -18.60 -28.64
C GLU A 83 -41.33 -19.08 -27.89
N TYR A 84 -41.55 -18.63 -26.65
CA TYR A 84 -42.76 -18.98 -25.89
C TYR A 84 -44.03 -18.25 -26.34
N LYS A 85 -43.90 -17.17 -27.11
CA LYS A 85 -45.03 -16.39 -27.66
C LYS A 85 -45.47 -16.87 -29.06
N ARG A 86 -44.79 -17.90 -29.58
CA ARG A 86 -45.07 -18.56 -30.87
C ARG A 86 -45.75 -19.93 -30.71
N LEU A 87 -46.05 -20.33 -29.48
CA LEU A 87 -46.99 -21.40 -29.11
C LEU A 87 -48.33 -20.77 -28.71
#